data_AF-A0A2S7WKR7-F1
#
_entry.id   AF-A0A2S7WKR7-F1
#
_cell.length_a   1.000
_cell.length_b   1.000
_cell.length_c   1.000
_cell.angle_alpha   90.00
_cell.angle_beta   90.00
_cell.angle_gamma   90.00
#
_symmetry.space_group_name_H-M   'P 1'
#
loop_
_entity.id
_entity.type
_entity.pdbx_description
1 polymer ?
#
loop_
_entity_poly.entity_id
_entity_poly.type
_entity_poly.pdbx_seq_one_letter_code
_entity_poly.pdbx_strand_id
1 'polypeptide(L)'
;MTKKIYLLLLTVLVFGCTSKKYQNLKDGLYAEIQTNKGDILLELYFEDTPLTVANFVALAEGTHNKAADSIKGEQFYNGIRFHRVVDNFIIQAGDPTETGKGTAGYRFGDEFPKNSNGNLLYKHDDAGILSMANGGPNSNRSQFFITHRDIPHLDEKHTVFGKTIVNSEQLSSLQKSIKDSIQLEMAIDSLRMQVVNNIKQLDTIHTIKIIRVGEKADAFEEGEVFDKEFDKYYESQKNRKAQEKKVEEARYSKYLTERESFYEKMGKPKAKKYDTGLSILKLTENPSGKKVIDSKPVKSHFTLYTADGKKIQSTRDSGQPFVFQLNDAQRPMITGFKEGVSKMRVGEKARLFIPYSIGFGPDKYGPFPAKSDLMFEIEILEIGK
;
A
#
# COMPACT_ATOMS: atom_id res chain seq x y z
N MET A 1 70.01 -37.62 13.15
CA MET A 1 68.94 -37.48 14.16
C MET A 1 67.98 -36.39 13.71
N THR A 2 66.90 -36.77 13.02
CA THR A 2 65.84 -35.87 12.54
C THR A 2 64.81 -35.70 13.65
N LYS A 3 64.72 -34.49 14.24
CA LYS A 3 63.71 -34.15 15.25
C LYS A 3 62.38 -33.89 14.54
N LYS A 4 61.39 -34.78 14.77
CA LYS A 4 60.00 -34.56 14.40
C LYS A 4 59.39 -33.55 15.37
N ILE A 5 58.95 -32.40 14.85
CA ILE A 5 58.14 -31.43 15.59
C ILE A 5 56.69 -31.89 15.46
N TYR A 6 56.08 -32.29 16.56
CA TYR A 6 54.64 -32.56 16.63
C TYR A 6 53.94 -31.23 16.94
N LEU A 7 53.19 -30.72 15.97
CA LEU A 7 52.29 -29.58 16.14
C LEU A 7 50.99 -30.09 16.77
N LEU A 8 50.80 -29.84 18.06
CA LEU A 8 49.58 -30.17 18.79
C LEU A 8 48.49 -29.17 18.37
N LEU A 9 47.53 -29.61 17.56
CA LEU A 9 46.34 -28.82 17.22
C LEU A 9 45.43 -28.80 18.46
N LEU A 10 45.39 -27.67 19.16
CA LEU A 10 44.47 -27.43 20.27
C LEU A 10 43.12 -26.99 19.68
N THR A 11 42.20 -27.94 19.48
CA THR A 11 40.79 -27.65 19.17
C THR A 11 40.13 -27.07 20.43
N VAL A 12 40.03 -25.74 20.50
CA VAL A 12 39.23 -25.05 21.51
C VAL A 12 37.77 -25.20 21.14
N LEU A 13 37.10 -26.18 21.75
CA LEU A 13 35.63 -26.28 21.74
C LEU A 13 35.08 -25.15 22.64
N VAL A 14 34.73 -24.02 22.04
CA VAL A 14 33.97 -22.96 22.71
C VAL A 14 32.53 -23.44 22.83
N PHE A 15 32.21 -24.12 23.94
CA PHE A 15 30.81 -24.26 24.34
C PHE A 15 30.30 -22.88 24.76
N GLY A 16 29.71 -22.15 23.82
CA GLY A 16 28.96 -20.94 24.12
C GLY A 16 27.86 -21.30 25.12
N CYS A 17 27.97 -20.81 26.36
CA CYS A 17 26.88 -20.92 27.32
C CYS A 17 25.72 -20.04 26.85
N THR A 18 24.77 -20.62 26.12
CA THR A 18 23.51 -19.97 25.80
C THR A 18 22.82 -19.59 27.10
N SER A 19 22.52 -18.29 27.27
CA SER A 19 21.82 -17.78 28.46
C SER A 19 20.55 -18.59 28.71
N LYS A 20 20.28 -18.94 29.97
CA LYS A 20 19.09 -19.68 30.39
C LYS A 20 17.78 -19.05 29.90
N LYS A 21 17.76 -17.72 29.74
CA LYS A 21 16.67 -16.95 29.14
C LYS A 21 16.20 -17.49 27.78
N TYR A 22 17.14 -17.97 26.96
CA TYR A 22 16.88 -18.43 25.59
C TYR A 22 16.90 -19.95 25.44
N GLN A 23 17.23 -20.68 26.51
CA GLN A 23 17.23 -22.15 26.48
C GLN A 23 15.80 -22.64 26.24
N ASN A 24 15.60 -23.56 25.29
CA ASN A 24 14.28 -24.11 24.92
C ASN A 24 13.32 -23.14 24.21
N LEU A 25 13.81 -22.01 23.67
CA LEU A 25 13.06 -21.35 22.60
C LEU A 25 12.89 -22.34 21.44
N LYS A 26 11.78 -22.22 20.70
CA LYS A 26 11.59 -22.98 19.47
C LYS A 26 12.60 -22.50 18.42
N ASP A 27 12.88 -23.35 17.44
CA ASP A 27 13.66 -22.94 16.27
C ASP A 27 13.02 -21.70 15.62
N GLY A 28 13.82 -20.67 15.38
CA GLY A 28 13.35 -19.37 14.95
C GLY A 28 14.38 -18.26 15.10
N LEU A 29 14.02 -17.09 14.57
CA LEU A 29 14.80 -15.87 14.69
C LEU A 29 14.09 -14.91 15.62
N TYR A 30 14.82 -14.34 16.58
CA TYR A 30 14.25 -13.49 17.61
C TYR A 30 15.06 -12.20 17.77
N ALA A 31 14.40 -11.16 18.29
CA ALA A 31 15.04 -9.92 18.67
C ALA A 31 14.65 -9.52 20.09
N GLU A 32 15.64 -9.19 20.91
CA GLU A 32 15.45 -8.61 22.22
C GLU A 32 15.80 -7.12 22.19
N ILE A 33 14.77 -6.28 22.26
CA ILE A 33 14.93 -4.82 22.37
C ILE A 33 15.17 -4.49 23.84
N GLN A 34 16.39 -4.13 24.18
CA GLN A 34 16.77 -3.72 25.53
C GLN A 34 16.53 -2.22 25.68
N THR A 35 15.67 -1.83 26.63
CA THR A 35 15.27 -0.44 26.82
C THR A 35 15.52 0.01 28.26
N ASN A 36 15.40 1.32 28.51
CA ASN A 36 15.41 1.87 29.87
C ASN A 36 14.15 1.50 30.70
N LYS A 37 13.19 0.75 30.13
CA LYS A 37 12.00 0.20 30.81
C LYS A 37 12.03 -1.33 30.97
N GLY A 38 13.10 -1.98 30.53
CA GLY A 38 13.24 -3.43 30.49
C GLY A 38 13.29 -3.96 29.06
N ASP A 39 13.24 -5.29 28.94
CA ASP A 39 13.47 -5.98 27.67
C ASP A 39 12.15 -6.37 27.00
N ILE A 40 12.04 -6.13 25.70
CA ILE A 40 10.94 -6.63 24.85
C ILE A 40 11.50 -7.75 23.98
N LEU A 41 11.02 -8.98 24.16
CA LEU A 41 11.41 -10.11 23.32
C LEU A 41 10.40 -10.30 22.19
N LEU A 42 10.89 -10.43 20.95
CA LEU A 42 10.11 -10.56 19.73
C LEU A 42 10.50 -11.85 19.01
N GLU A 43 9.51 -12.60 18.52
CA GLU A 43 9.69 -13.57 17.44
C GLU A 43 9.62 -12.83 16.10
N LEU A 44 10.51 -13.18 15.16
CA LEU A 44 10.58 -12.59 13.82
C LEU A 44 10.18 -13.61 12.76
N TYR A 45 9.33 -13.20 11.82
CA TYR A 45 8.77 -14.05 10.77
C TYR A 45 9.70 -14.12 9.54
N PHE A 46 10.93 -14.57 9.75
CA PHE A 46 12.01 -14.48 8.76
C PHE A 46 11.81 -15.35 7.50
N GLU A 47 11.04 -16.43 7.60
CA GLU A 47 10.72 -17.28 6.44
C GLU A 47 9.64 -16.66 5.54
N ASP A 48 8.67 -15.97 6.14
CA ASP A 48 7.48 -15.44 5.46
C ASP A 48 7.59 -13.96 5.08
N THR A 49 8.43 -13.19 5.78
CA THR A 49 8.76 -11.78 5.50
C THR A 49 10.27 -11.54 5.44
N PRO A 50 11.00 -12.29 4.59
CA PRO A 50 12.47 -12.32 4.59
C PRO A 50 13.09 -10.96 4.28
N LEU A 51 12.52 -10.15 3.38
CA LEU A 51 13.08 -8.83 3.03
C LEU A 51 13.04 -7.89 4.24
N THR A 52 11.90 -7.87 4.94
CA THR A 52 11.66 -6.99 6.09
C THR A 52 12.47 -7.43 7.31
N VAL A 53 12.50 -8.73 7.59
CA VAL A 53 13.29 -9.26 8.71
C VAL A 53 14.78 -9.09 8.45
N ALA A 54 15.26 -9.35 7.23
CA ALA A 54 16.65 -9.12 6.86
C ALA A 54 17.06 -7.65 7.05
N ASN A 55 16.21 -6.71 6.62
CA ASN A 55 16.42 -5.29 6.87
C ASN A 55 16.54 -4.96 8.36
N PHE A 56 15.61 -5.44 9.18
CA PHE A 56 15.58 -5.16 10.61
C PHE A 56 16.81 -5.73 11.32
N VAL A 57 17.16 -6.99 11.04
CA VAL A 57 18.30 -7.70 11.61
C VAL A 57 19.61 -7.04 11.18
N ALA A 58 19.77 -6.74 9.88
CA ALA A 58 21.00 -6.12 9.38
C ALA A 58 21.23 -4.71 9.92
N LEU A 59 20.15 -3.95 10.18
CA LEU A 59 20.25 -2.66 10.88
C LEU A 59 20.62 -2.83 12.36
N ALA A 60 20.04 -3.83 13.04
CA ALA A 60 20.36 -4.11 14.44
C ALA A 60 21.82 -4.56 14.63
N GLU A 61 22.34 -5.38 13.72
CA GLU A 61 23.71 -5.92 13.79
C GLU A 61 24.75 -5.02 13.09
N GLY A 62 24.32 -4.00 12.33
CA GLY A 62 25.20 -3.10 11.59
C GLY A 62 25.77 -3.68 10.30
N THR A 63 25.21 -4.77 9.80
CA THR A 63 25.65 -5.54 8.61
C THR A 63 24.95 -5.09 7.31
N HIS A 64 24.14 -4.03 7.35
CA HIS A 64 23.30 -3.65 6.22
C HIS A 64 24.08 -3.11 5.01
N ASN A 65 24.12 -3.88 3.92
CA ASN A 65 24.92 -3.59 2.70
C ASN A 65 24.55 -2.28 1.98
N LYS A 66 23.26 -1.91 1.99
CA LYS A 66 22.78 -0.66 1.35
C LYS A 66 22.65 0.55 2.29
N ALA A 67 23.08 0.42 3.55
CA ALA A 67 23.04 1.55 4.46
C ALA A 67 24.02 2.64 3.99
N ALA A 68 23.69 3.91 4.27
CA ALA A 68 24.60 5.01 3.91
C ALA A 68 25.97 4.83 4.59
N ASP A 69 27.05 5.24 3.93
CA ASP A 69 28.42 5.08 4.45
C ASP A 69 28.59 5.66 5.86
N SER A 70 27.82 6.70 6.20
CA SER A 70 27.83 7.35 7.51
C SER A 70 27.27 6.51 8.66
N ILE A 71 26.59 5.38 8.39
CA ILE A 71 25.96 4.50 9.39
C ILE A 71 26.34 3.02 9.18
N LYS A 72 27.24 2.73 8.25
CA LYS A 72 27.65 1.36 7.92
C LYS A 72 28.57 0.79 9.00
N GLY A 73 28.28 -0.44 9.46
CA GLY A 73 29.02 -1.05 10.58
C GLY A 73 28.55 -0.59 11.96
N GLU A 74 27.61 0.36 12.04
CA GLU A 74 27.02 0.81 13.30
C GLU A 74 25.73 0.04 13.58
N GLN A 75 25.53 -0.35 14.85
CA GLN A 75 24.26 -0.90 15.31
C GLN A 75 23.21 0.20 15.33
N PHE A 76 22.46 0.33 14.22
CA PHE A 76 21.64 1.49 13.89
C PHE A 76 20.61 1.86 14.96
N TYR A 77 20.09 0.87 15.69
CA TYR A 77 19.04 1.09 16.69
C TYR A 77 19.57 1.52 18.07
N ASN A 78 20.87 1.46 18.32
CA ASN A 78 21.44 1.85 19.61
C ASN A 78 21.24 3.35 19.84
N GLY A 79 20.60 3.70 20.96
CA GLY A 79 20.29 5.08 21.33
C GLY A 79 19.05 5.67 20.65
N ILE A 80 18.40 4.94 19.73
CA ILE A 80 17.14 5.37 19.12
C ILE A 80 16.05 5.44 20.18
N ARG A 81 15.23 6.50 20.13
CA ARG A 81 14.09 6.68 21.02
C ARG A 81 12.77 6.28 20.38
N PHE A 82 11.82 5.90 21.23
CA PHE A 82 10.40 5.81 20.88
C PHE A 82 9.85 7.24 20.70
N HIS A 83 10.02 7.79 19.50
CA HIS A 83 9.66 9.17 19.19
C HIS A 83 8.14 9.41 19.12
N ARG A 84 7.36 8.35 18.92
CA ARG A 84 5.90 8.41 18.90
C ARG A 84 5.30 7.26 19.71
N VAL A 85 4.60 7.61 20.78
CA VAL A 85 3.84 6.69 21.64
C VAL A 85 2.42 7.20 21.71
N VAL A 86 1.46 6.34 21.36
CA VAL A 86 0.03 6.66 21.35
C VAL A 86 -0.70 5.59 22.15
N ASP A 87 -1.26 6.01 23.29
CA ASP A 87 -2.01 5.13 24.19
C ASP A 87 -3.10 4.36 23.43
N ASN A 88 -3.23 3.07 23.74
CA ASN A 88 -4.17 2.15 23.06
C ASN A 88 -4.05 2.12 21.53
N PHE A 89 -2.86 2.42 20.99
CA PHE A 89 -2.59 2.31 19.57
C PHE A 89 -1.22 1.66 19.33
N ILE A 90 -0.12 2.40 19.42
CA ILE A 90 1.22 1.88 19.10
C ILE A 90 2.33 2.56 19.92
N ILE A 91 3.47 1.88 20.05
CA ILE A 91 4.79 2.49 20.27
C ILE A 91 5.60 2.43 18.98
N GLN A 92 6.21 3.52 18.55
CA GLN A 92 6.92 3.63 17.27
C GLN A 92 8.35 4.18 17.47
N ALA A 93 9.31 3.53 16.80
CA ALA A 93 10.74 3.81 16.88
C ALA A 93 11.43 3.65 15.50
N GLY A 94 12.76 3.66 15.47
CA GLY A 94 13.58 3.44 14.27
C GLY A 94 13.87 4.70 13.44
N ASP A 95 13.67 5.90 14.03
CA ASP A 95 14.01 7.20 13.41
C ASP A 95 15.19 7.84 14.15
N PRO A 96 16.38 8.00 13.51
CA PRO A 96 17.55 8.63 14.13
C PRO A 96 17.41 10.13 14.36
N THR A 97 16.43 10.78 13.73
CA THR A 97 16.14 12.22 13.88
C THR A 97 14.98 12.51 14.83
N GLU A 98 14.20 11.47 15.18
CA GLU A 98 12.99 11.56 16.01
C GLU A 98 11.88 12.45 15.45
N THR A 99 11.97 12.84 14.18
CA THR A 99 10.98 13.71 13.52
C THR A 99 9.83 12.94 12.87
N GLY A 100 9.90 11.61 12.86
CA GLY A 100 9.09 10.71 12.04
C GLY A 100 9.55 10.62 10.58
N LYS A 101 10.62 11.32 10.19
CA LYS A 101 11.11 11.42 8.80
C LYS A 101 12.50 10.84 8.57
N GLY A 102 13.25 10.52 9.63
CA GLY A 102 14.61 9.97 9.49
C GLY A 102 14.60 8.52 9.05
N THR A 103 15.73 8.10 8.47
CA THR A 103 15.83 6.90 7.61
C THR A 103 17.25 6.35 7.58
N ALA A 104 17.41 5.08 7.21
CA ALA A 104 18.71 4.47 6.91
C ALA A 104 19.25 4.76 5.49
N GLY A 105 18.62 5.65 4.72
CA GLY A 105 19.11 6.12 3.42
C GLY A 105 18.52 5.43 2.17
N TYR A 106 17.73 4.37 2.34
CA TYR A 106 17.07 3.63 1.25
C TYR A 106 15.57 3.44 1.52
N ARG A 107 14.89 2.77 0.57
CA ARG A 107 13.50 2.33 0.68
C ARG A 107 13.35 0.92 0.10
N PHE A 108 12.39 0.14 0.59
CA PHE A 108 12.05 -1.17 0.02
C PHE A 108 10.54 -1.43 0.08
N GLY A 109 10.12 -2.53 -0.58
CA GLY A 109 8.74 -2.94 -0.75
C GLY A 109 8.05 -3.47 0.50
N ASP A 110 6.72 -3.58 0.46
CA ASP A 110 5.93 -4.26 1.48
C ASP A 110 5.85 -5.79 1.23
N GLU A 111 5.66 -6.56 2.29
CA GLU A 111 5.45 -8.02 2.25
C GLU A 111 4.12 -8.37 2.94
N PHE A 112 3.17 -8.90 2.17
CA PHE A 112 1.86 -9.33 2.65
C PHE A 112 1.65 -10.81 2.31
N PRO A 113 2.35 -11.73 3.00
CA PRO A 113 2.29 -13.15 2.67
C PRO A 113 0.88 -13.69 2.90
N LYS A 114 0.41 -14.54 1.98
CA LYS A 114 -0.94 -15.11 1.96
C LYS A 114 -0.87 -16.62 1.92
N ASN A 115 -1.79 -17.28 2.61
CA ASN A 115 -1.95 -18.73 2.53
C ASN A 115 -2.58 -19.16 1.19
N SER A 116 -2.72 -20.47 0.99
CA SER A 116 -3.29 -21.07 -0.24
C SER A 116 -4.71 -20.60 -0.57
N ASN A 117 -5.45 -20.12 0.42
CA ASN A 117 -6.81 -19.60 0.25
C ASN A 117 -6.84 -18.08 -0.03
N GLY A 118 -5.68 -17.43 -0.17
CA GLY A 118 -5.57 -15.99 -0.40
C GLY A 118 -5.79 -15.13 0.84
N ASN A 119 -5.85 -15.73 2.04
CA ASN A 119 -5.96 -15.00 3.30
C ASN A 119 -4.57 -14.59 3.79
N LEU A 120 -4.44 -13.39 4.36
CA LEU A 120 -3.20 -12.93 4.98
C LEU A 120 -2.75 -13.91 6.06
N LEU A 121 -1.46 -14.24 6.04
CA LEU A 121 -0.81 -15.03 7.08
C LEU A 121 -0.66 -14.24 8.38
N TYR A 122 -0.34 -12.95 8.27
CA TYR A 122 -0.19 -12.06 9.42
C TYR A 122 -1.05 -10.80 9.28
N LYS A 123 -1.62 -10.38 10.41
CA LYS A 123 -2.54 -9.25 10.51
C LYS A 123 -2.24 -8.47 11.79
N HIS A 124 -2.83 -7.28 11.88
CA HIS A 124 -2.84 -6.50 13.11
C HIS A 124 -4.08 -6.89 13.92
N ASP A 125 -4.17 -8.15 14.33
CA ASP A 125 -5.32 -8.73 15.03
C ASP A 125 -5.07 -8.94 16.55
N ASP A 126 -3.95 -8.45 17.05
CA ASP A 126 -3.55 -8.57 18.46
C ASP A 126 -2.69 -7.38 18.91
N ALA A 127 -2.57 -7.21 20.22
CA ALA A 127 -1.50 -6.42 20.85
C ALA A 127 -0.14 -7.10 20.65
N GLY A 128 0.93 -6.31 20.68
CA GLY A 128 2.31 -6.81 20.59
C GLY A 128 2.74 -7.22 19.18
N ILE A 129 1.96 -6.89 18.15
CA ILE A 129 2.33 -7.14 16.74
C ILE A 129 3.41 -6.14 16.33
N LEU A 130 4.53 -6.64 15.81
CA LEU A 130 5.64 -5.86 15.28
C LEU A 130 5.44 -5.64 13.78
N SER A 131 5.46 -4.38 13.35
CA SER A 131 5.13 -4.01 11.98
C SER A 131 5.90 -2.77 11.49
N MET A 132 6.12 -2.68 10.18
CA MET A 132 6.87 -1.57 9.56
C MET A 132 6.05 -0.28 9.51
N ALA A 133 6.63 0.82 9.98
CA ALA A 133 6.10 2.15 9.70
C ALA A 133 6.54 2.60 8.29
N ASN A 134 5.60 3.16 7.52
CA ASN A 134 5.88 3.64 6.16
C ASN A 134 5.06 4.90 5.82
N GLY A 135 5.43 5.57 4.72
CA GLY A 135 4.78 6.77 4.20
C GLY A 135 3.77 6.47 3.09
N GLY A 136 3.24 5.25 3.02
CA GLY A 136 2.43 4.75 1.92
C GLY A 136 3.05 3.51 1.25
N PRO A 137 2.38 2.96 0.22
CA PRO A 137 2.78 1.69 -0.38
C PRO A 137 4.24 1.67 -0.86
N ASN A 138 4.93 0.57 -0.54
CA ASN A 138 6.29 0.24 -0.97
C ASN A 138 7.33 1.29 -0.54
N SER A 139 7.19 1.77 0.69
CA SER A 139 7.99 2.88 1.19
C SER A 139 8.66 2.61 2.54
N ASN A 140 8.81 1.33 2.89
CA ASN A 140 9.48 0.85 4.10
C ASN A 140 10.93 1.32 4.17
N ARG A 141 11.41 1.52 5.40
CA ARG A 141 12.75 2.03 5.73
C ARG A 141 13.26 1.36 7.02
N SER A 142 13.57 2.13 8.04
CA SER A 142 14.06 1.64 9.34
C SER A 142 13.03 1.75 10.48
N GLN A 143 11.94 2.49 10.28
CA GLN A 143 10.97 2.72 11.34
C GLN A 143 10.01 1.54 11.48
N PHE A 144 9.72 1.18 12.73
CA PHE A 144 8.80 0.10 13.09
C PHE A 144 7.90 0.54 14.23
N PHE A 145 6.83 -0.20 14.45
CA PHE A 145 5.96 -0.03 15.60
C PHE A 145 5.52 -1.36 16.20
N ILE A 146 5.13 -1.33 17.48
CA ILE A 146 4.52 -2.45 18.20
C ILE A 146 3.11 -2.01 18.62
N THR A 147 2.11 -2.85 18.36
CA THR A 147 0.69 -2.52 18.64
C THR A 147 0.34 -2.65 20.13
N HIS A 148 -0.59 -1.84 20.62
CA HIS A 148 -1.21 -1.99 21.95
C HIS A 148 -2.53 -2.78 21.91
N ARG A 149 -3.07 -3.03 20.73
CA ARG A 149 -4.33 -3.76 20.48
C ARG A 149 -4.40 -4.20 19.01
N ASP A 150 -5.50 -4.84 18.64
CA ASP A 150 -5.86 -5.08 17.24
C ASP A 150 -6.11 -3.76 16.48
N ILE A 151 -5.59 -3.68 15.26
CA ILE A 151 -5.70 -2.52 14.36
C ILE A 151 -5.93 -2.97 12.90
N PRO A 152 -7.06 -3.64 12.57
CA PRO A 152 -7.24 -4.27 11.24
C PRO A 152 -7.18 -3.30 10.05
N HIS A 153 -7.40 -2.00 10.27
CA HIS A 153 -7.30 -1.00 9.19
C HIS A 153 -5.87 -0.74 8.70
N LEU A 154 -4.86 -1.33 9.34
CA LEU A 154 -3.45 -1.33 8.92
C LEU A 154 -3.07 -2.57 8.10
N ASP A 155 -3.95 -3.56 8.00
CA ASP A 155 -3.73 -4.76 7.17
C ASP A 155 -3.54 -4.36 5.70
N GLU A 156 -2.61 -5.05 5.02
CA GLU A 156 -2.18 -4.76 3.63
C GLU A 156 -1.65 -3.33 3.41
N LYS A 157 -1.31 -2.61 4.49
CA LYS A 157 -0.66 -1.29 4.45
C LYS A 157 0.68 -1.25 5.14
N HIS A 158 0.86 -2.08 6.17
CA HIS A 158 2.09 -2.17 6.96
C HIS A 158 2.52 -3.63 7.10
N THR A 159 3.77 -3.95 6.72
CA THR A 159 4.30 -5.31 6.80
C THR A 159 4.39 -5.74 8.26
N VAL A 160 3.61 -6.76 8.66
CA VAL A 160 3.78 -7.45 9.94
C VAL A 160 4.93 -8.44 9.82
N PHE A 161 5.95 -8.32 10.66
CA PHE A 161 7.17 -9.13 10.58
C PHE A 161 7.60 -9.75 11.92
N GLY A 162 6.77 -9.66 12.95
CA GLY A 162 7.01 -10.33 14.21
C GLY A 162 5.94 -10.09 15.26
N LYS A 163 6.16 -10.62 16.46
CA LYS A 163 5.27 -10.44 17.62
C LYS A 163 6.03 -10.59 18.94
N THR A 164 5.59 -9.86 19.95
CA THR A 164 6.10 -10.00 21.34
C THR A 164 5.85 -11.41 21.86
N ILE A 165 6.81 -11.96 22.59
CA ILE A 165 6.69 -13.26 23.26
C ILE A 165 7.26 -13.19 24.68
N VAL A 166 7.03 -14.24 25.46
CA VAL A 166 7.73 -14.46 26.73
C VAL A 166 8.94 -15.38 26.51
N ASN A 167 9.99 -15.21 27.31
CA ASN A 167 11.15 -16.08 27.26
C ASN A 167 10.89 -17.40 28.02
N SER A 168 11.81 -18.36 27.89
CA SER A 168 11.63 -19.71 28.43
C SER A 168 11.58 -19.76 29.96
N GLU A 169 12.29 -18.87 30.65
CA GLU A 169 12.26 -18.78 32.12
C GLU A 169 10.91 -18.25 32.59
N GLN A 170 10.42 -17.19 31.94
CA GLN A 170 9.10 -16.60 32.19
C GLN A 170 7.98 -17.63 31.96
N LEU A 171 8.01 -18.31 30.81
CA LEU A 171 7.04 -19.35 30.48
C LEU A 171 7.04 -20.48 31.51
N SER A 172 8.23 -20.98 31.87
CA SER A 172 8.38 -22.05 32.86
C SER A 172 7.85 -21.63 34.24
N SER A 173 8.05 -20.36 34.63
CA SER A 173 7.53 -19.82 35.90
C SER A 173 6.00 -19.77 35.90
N LEU A 174 5.39 -19.29 34.82
CA LEU A 174 3.94 -19.25 34.66
C LEU A 174 3.33 -20.67 34.66
N GLN A 175 3.90 -21.63 33.92
CA GLN A 175 3.41 -23.00 33.86
C GLN A 175 3.52 -23.77 35.19
N LYS A 176 4.48 -23.40 36.05
CA LYS A 176 4.59 -23.97 37.41
C LYS A 176 3.43 -23.52 38.29
N SER A 177 3.04 -22.25 38.18
CA SER A 177 2.05 -21.60 39.05
C SER A 177 0.61 -21.68 38.53
N ILE A 178 0.41 -21.70 37.22
CA ILE A 178 -0.90 -21.67 36.55
C ILE A 178 -1.09 -22.98 35.79
N LYS A 179 -2.14 -23.73 36.15
CA LYS A 179 -2.49 -25.02 35.53
C LYS A 179 -3.66 -24.92 34.54
N ASP A 180 -4.53 -23.94 34.73
CA ASP A 180 -5.61 -23.65 33.81
C ASP A 180 -5.05 -23.03 32.52
N SER A 181 -5.43 -23.57 31.37
CA SER A 181 -4.87 -23.16 30.08
C SER A 181 -5.27 -21.74 29.68
N ILE A 182 -6.50 -21.32 30.00
CA ILE A 182 -7.02 -20.00 29.64
C ILE A 182 -6.32 -18.94 30.50
N GLN A 183 -6.21 -19.18 31.81
CA GLN A 183 -5.48 -18.29 32.71
C GLN A 183 -3.99 -18.20 32.35
N LEU A 184 -3.39 -19.30 31.89
CA LEU A 184 -2.01 -19.31 31.45
C LEU A 184 -1.82 -18.45 30.19
N GLU A 185 -2.70 -18.58 29.20
CA GLU A 185 -2.69 -17.75 28.00
C GLU A 185 -2.83 -16.26 28.34
N MET A 186 -3.80 -15.89 29.18
CA MET A 186 -3.98 -14.52 29.66
C MET A 186 -2.75 -13.98 30.40
N ALA A 187 -2.09 -14.82 31.21
CA ALA A 187 -0.88 -14.43 31.92
C ALA A 187 0.32 -14.23 30.98
N ILE A 188 0.45 -15.08 29.96
CA ILE A 188 1.46 -14.92 28.90
C ILE A 188 1.22 -13.62 28.14
N ASP A 189 -0.02 -13.35 27.74
CA ASP A 189 -0.40 -12.12 27.03
C ASP A 189 -0.13 -10.87 27.86
N SER A 190 -0.50 -10.90 29.15
CA SER A 190 -0.19 -9.80 30.06
C SER A 190 1.31 -9.58 30.22
N LEU A 191 2.10 -10.67 30.29
CA LEU A 191 3.53 -10.58 30.57
C LEU A 191 4.33 -10.09 29.34
N ARG A 192 4.05 -10.61 28.14
CA ARG A 192 4.72 -10.17 26.90
C ARG A 192 4.47 -8.69 26.58
N MET A 193 3.35 -8.14 27.06
CA MET A 193 2.99 -6.74 26.89
C MET A 193 3.47 -5.82 28.01
N GLN A 194 3.98 -6.36 29.13
CA GLN A 194 4.29 -5.58 30.32
C GLN A 194 5.26 -4.43 30.04
N VAL A 195 6.35 -4.66 29.31
CA VAL A 195 7.33 -3.60 29.00
C VAL A 195 6.76 -2.66 27.95
N VAL A 196 6.12 -3.18 26.89
CA VAL A 196 5.47 -2.38 25.84
C VAL A 196 4.52 -1.35 26.43
N ASN A 197 3.64 -1.76 27.35
CA ASN A 197 2.66 -0.89 28.01
C ASN A 197 3.30 0.18 28.92
N ASN A 198 4.56 -0.01 29.33
CA ASN A 198 5.29 0.92 30.19
C ASN A 198 6.18 1.90 29.42
N ILE A 199 6.39 1.66 28.12
CA ILE A 199 7.14 2.57 27.25
C ILE A 199 6.38 3.89 27.11
N LYS A 200 7.11 4.98 27.29
CA LYS A 200 6.67 6.36 27.11
C LYS A 200 7.45 7.01 25.98
N GLN A 201 6.93 8.12 25.47
CA GLN A 201 7.64 8.90 24.46
C GLN A 201 9.02 9.31 25.00
N LEU A 202 10.03 9.20 24.15
CA LEU A 202 11.45 9.44 24.45
C LEU A 202 12.14 8.40 25.35
N ASP A 203 11.48 7.28 25.67
CA ASP A 203 12.21 6.12 26.19
C ASP A 203 13.18 5.58 25.11
N THR A 204 14.29 5.01 25.55
CA THR A 204 15.47 4.75 24.72
C THR A 204 15.69 3.26 24.54
N ILE A 205 15.95 2.86 23.29
CA ILE A 205 16.51 1.56 22.95
C ILE A 205 18.01 1.64 23.22
N HIS A 206 18.50 0.83 24.17
CA HIS A 206 19.93 0.71 24.44
C HIS A 206 20.59 -0.13 23.36
N THR A 207 20.00 -1.28 23.04
CA THR A 207 20.45 -2.15 21.95
C THR A 207 19.34 -3.10 21.52
N ILE A 208 19.48 -3.69 20.33
CA ILE A 208 18.65 -4.79 19.86
C ILE A 208 19.55 -6.00 19.68
N LYS A 209 19.37 -7.01 20.52
CA LYS A 209 20.13 -8.26 20.44
C LYS A 209 19.37 -9.26 19.57
N ILE A 210 20.03 -9.79 18.54
CA ILE A 210 19.49 -10.86 17.70
C ILE A 210 19.81 -12.22 18.34
N ILE A 211 18.83 -13.12 18.36
CA ILE A 211 18.97 -14.48 18.87
C ILE A 211 18.54 -15.45 17.77
N ARG A 212 19.43 -16.37 17.42
CA ARG A 212 19.23 -17.39 16.40
C ARG A 212 19.13 -18.74 17.08
N VAL A 213 18.09 -19.50 16.76
CA VAL A 213 17.84 -20.83 17.32
C VAL A 213 17.50 -21.78 16.18
N GLY A 214 18.31 -22.81 16.00
CA GLY A 214 18.11 -23.83 14.98
C GLY A 214 18.74 -23.48 13.63
N GLU A 215 18.91 -24.51 12.80
CA GLU A 215 19.74 -24.46 11.58
C GLU A 215 19.31 -23.37 10.59
N LYS A 216 18.00 -23.16 10.42
CA LYS A 216 17.49 -22.13 9.48
C LYS A 216 17.83 -20.71 9.92
N ALA A 217 17.72 -20.42 11.23
CA ALA A 217 17.99 -19.09 11.75
C ALA A 217 19.50 -18.80 11.79
N ASP A 218 20.32 -19.83 12.06
CA ASP A 218 21.78 -19.77 12.01
C ASP A 218 22.28 -19.55 10.57
N ALA A 219 21.61 -20.12 9.58
CA ALA A 219 21.93 -19.94 8.16
C ALA A 219 21.33 -18.67 7.53
N PHE A 220 20.62 -17.84 8.30
CA PHE A 220 19.98 -16.63 7.80
C PHE A 220 20.98 -15.46 7.70
N GLU A 221 21.67 -15.38 6.57
CA GLU A 221 22.62 -14.31 6.21
C GLU A 221 21.87 -13.04 5.79
N GLU A 222 21.51 -12.18 6.75
CA GLU A 222 20.60 -11.05 6.55
C GLU A 222 21.04 -10.08 5.45
N GLY A 223 22.35 -9.82 5.28
CA GLY A 223 22.85 -8.95 4.23
C GLY A 223 22.58 -9.51 2.82
N GLU A 224 22.86 -10.80 2.62
CA GLU A 224 22.64 -11.50 1.35
C GLU A 224 21.15 -11.70 1.07
N VAL A 225 20.37 -12.07 2.10
CA VAL A 225 18.92 -12.22 1.99
C VAL A 225 18.27 -10.89 1.60
N PHE A 226 18.67 -9.79 2.24
CA PHE A 226 18.15 -8.46 1.91
C PHE A 226 18.43 -8.13 0.43
N ASP A 227 19.68 -8.25 -0.02
CA ASP A 227 20.05 -7.90 -1.40
C ASP A 227 19.28 -8.76 -2.42
N LYS A 228 19.19 -10.07 -2.19
CA LYS A 228 18.45 -11.00 -3.06
C LYS A 228 16.96 -10.69 -3.12
N GLU A 229 16.30 -10.55 -1.97
CA GLU A 229 14.84 -10.31 -1.94
C GLU A 229 14.49 -8.89 -2.39
N PHE A 230 15.38 -7.92 -2.17
CA PHE A 230 15.27 -6.58 -2.71
C PHE A 230 15.25 -6.63 -4.25
N ASP A 231 16.25 -7.25 -4.87
CA ASP A 231 16.35 -7.33 -6.33
C ASP A 231 15.15 -8.07 -6.93
N LYS A 232 14.78 -9.21 -6.35
CA LYS A 232 13.59 -9.99 -6.73
C LYS A 232 12.30 -9.17 -6.65
N TYR A 233 12.13 -8.39 -5.58
CA TYR A 233 10.96 -7.53 -5.42
C TYR A 233 10.90 -6.48 -6.54
N TYR A 234 11.99 -5.76 -6.80
CA TYR A 234 12.02 -4.71 -7.83
C TYR A 234 11.86 -5.25 -9.24
N GLU A 235 12.43 -6.43 -9.52
CA GLU A 235 12.22 -7.13 -10.79
C GLU A 235 10.74 -7.52 -10.97
N SER A 236 10.11 -8.06 -9.93
CA SER A 236 8.67 -8.37 -9.94
C SER A 236 7.81 -7.13 -10.22
N GLN A 237 8.11 -5.99 -9.57
CA GLN A 237 7.40 -4.73 -9.82
C GLN A 237 7.59 -4.24 -11.27
N LYS A 238 8.80 -4.35 -11.81
CA LYS A 238 9.09 -4.00 -13.21
C LYS A 238 8.30 -4.89 -14.18
N ASN A 239 8.25 -6.20 -13.92
CA ASN A 239 7.52 -7.16 -14.74
C ASN A 239 6.01 -6.93 -14.69
N ARG A 240 5.44 -6.64 -13.52
CA ARG A 240 4.03 -6.27 -13.36
C ARG A 240 3.67 -5.02 -14.15
N LYS A 241 4.45 -3.94 -14.02
CA LYS A 241 4.24 -2.69 -14.78
C LYS A 241 4.35 -2.92 -16.28
N ALA A 242 5.31 -3.73 -16.73
CA ALA A 242 5.44 -4.08 -18.14
C ALA A 242 4.23 -4.88 -18.65
N GLN A 243 3.71 -5.79 -17.85
CA GLN A 243 2.51 -6.57 -18.19
C GLN A 243 1.25 -5.69 -18.22
N GLU A 244 1.06 -4.81 -17.23
CA GLU A 244 -0.03 -3.83 -17.20
C GLU A 244 0.00 -2.92 -18.43
N LYS A 245 1.20 -2.44 -18.81
CA LYS A 245 1.38 -1.65 -20.03
C LYS A 245 0.98 -2.43 -21.29
N LYS A 246 1.39 -3.70 -21.43
CA LYS A 246 1.00 -4.55 -22.56
C LYS A 246 -0.52 -4.77 -22.63
N VAL A 247 -1.16 -5.00 -21.48
CA VAL A 247 -2.62 -5.16 -21.38
C VAL A 247 -3.32 -3.86 -21.80
N GLU A 248 -2.82 -2.72 -21.33
CA GLU A 248 -3.37 -1.40 -21.66
C GLU A 248 -3.19 -1.04 -23.15
N GLU A 249 -2.02 -1.36 -23.74
CA GLU A 249 -1.77 -1.18 -25.18
C GLU A 249 -2.73 -2.02 -26.02
N ALA A 250 -2.94 -3.30 -25.66
CA ALA A 250 -3.89 -4.17 -26.33
C ALA A 250 -5.34 -3.66 -26.19
N ARG A 251 -5.74 -3.23 -24.98
CA ARG A 251 -7.04 -2.60 -24.73
C ARG A 251 -7.24 -1.36 -25.59
N TYR A 252 -6.26 -0.45 -25.61
CA TYR A 252 -6.37 0.82 -26.33
C TYR A 252 -6.38 0.62 -27.85
N SER A 253 -5.58 -0.32 -28.38
CA SER A 253 -5.61 -0.69 -29.80
C SER A 253 -6.98 -1.20 -30.22
N LYS A 254 -7.56 -2.12 -29.43
CA LYS A 254 -8.94 -2.61 -29.65
C LYS A 254 -9.97 -1.48 -29.59
N TYR A 255 -9.87 -0.62 -28.59
CA TYR A 255 -10.73 0.55 -28.42
C TYR A 255 -10.70 1.47 -29.64
N LEU A 256 -9.53 1.74 -30.25
CA LEU A 256 -9.44 2.58 -31.44
C LEU A 256 -10.24 2.03 -32.63
N THR A 257 -10.18 0.71 -32.86
CA THR A 257 -10.96 0.05 -33.93
C THR A 257 -12.47 0.09 -33.67
N GLU A 258 -12.88 -0.22 -32.44
CA GLU A 258 -14.29 -0.16 -32.03
C GLU A 258 -14.83 1.26 -32.10
N ARG A 259 -13.98 2.25 -31.76
CA ARG A 259 -14.31 3.66 -31.79
C ARG A 259 -14.63 4.16 -33.19
N GLU A 260 -13.78 3.88 -34.17
CA GLU A 260 -14.05 4.32 -35.55
C GLU A 260 -15.35 3.68 -36.07
N SER A 261 -15.57 2.40 -35.78
CA SER A 261 -16.81 1.69 -36.14
C SER A 261 -18.05 2.32 -35.50
N PHE A 262 -17.96 2.69 -34.23
CA PHE A 262 -19.04 3.36 -33.52
C PHE A 262 -19.29 4.79 -34.03
N TYR A 263 -18.23 5.54 -34.34
CA TYR A 263 -18.32 6.88 -34.93
C TYR A 263 -19.03 6.88 -36.27
N GLU A 264 -18.70 5.94 -37.15
CA GLU A 264 -19.41 5.73 -38.42
C GLU A 264 -20.89 5.43 -38.18
N LYS A 265 -21.20 4.44 -37.32
CA LYS A 265 -22.57 4.04 -36.98
C LYS A 265 -23.39 5.20 -36.40
N MET A 266 -22.77 6.05 -35.59
CA MET A 266 -23.44 7.20 -34.96
C MET A 266 -23.45 8.46 -35.82
N GLY A 267 -22.83 8.44 -37.00
CA GLY A 267 -22.87 9.53 -37.97
C GLY A 267 -21.89 10.67 -37.69
N LYS A 268 -20.81 10.42 -36.94
CA LYS A 268 -19.78 11.44 -36.66
C LYS A 268 -19.17 12.07 -37.92
N PRO A 269 -18.95 11.35 -39.05
CA PRO A 269 -18.44 11.99 -40.28
C PRO A 269 -19.33 13.10 -40.84
N LYS A 270 -20.63 13.09 -40.49
CA LYS A 270 -21.61 14.13 -40.88
C LYS A 270 -21.70 15.26 -39.85
N ALA A 271 -21.00 15.15 -38.73
CA ALA A 271 -21.02 16.12 -37.65
C ALA A 271 -20.17 17.35 -37.98
N LYS A 272 -20.60 18.52 -37.51
CA LYS A 272 -19.79 19.73 -37.57
C LYS A 272 -18.69 19.65 -36.52
N LYS A 273 -17.43 19.78 -36.95
CA LYS A 273 -16.23 19.80 -36.08
C LYS A 273 -15.92 21.21 -35.58
N TYR A 274 -15.40 21.30 -34.38
CA TYR A 274 -14.95 22.53 -33.71
C TYR A 274 -13.48 22.43 -33.30
N ASP A 275 -12.85 23.57 -33.04
CA ASP A 275 -11.39 23.70 -32.80
C ASP A 275 -10.92 22.93 -31.56
N THR A 276 -11.79 22.77 -30.56
CA THR A 276 -11.52 21.97 -29.35
C THR A 276 -11.50 20.46 -29.61
N GLY A 277 -11.85 20.03 -30.83
CA GLY A 277 -12.03 18.63 -31.20
C GLY A 277 -13.44 18.10 -31.00
N LEU A 278 -14.33 18.86 -30.35
CA LEU A 278 -15.76 18.56 -30.28
C LEU A 278 -16.34 18.39 -31.69
N SER A 279 -17.21 17.41 -31.88
CA SER A 279 -18.06 17.33 -33.08
C SER A 279 -19.53 17.22 -32.70
N ILE A 280 -20.40 17.94 -33.41
CA ILE A 280 -21.84 17.98 -33.13
C ILE A 280 -22.62 17.56 -34.36
N LEU A 281 -23.42 16.50 -34.24
CA LEU A 281 -24.41 16.09 -35.22
C LEU A 281 -25.80 16.45 -34.73
N LYS A 282 -26.47 17.41 -35.37
CA LYS A 282 -27.87 17.71 -35.06
C LYS A 282 -28.78 16.62 -35.64
N LEU A 283 -29.67 16.11 -34.80
CA LEU A 283 -30.68 15.09 -35.17
C LEU A 283 -32.07 15.73 -35.34
N THR A 284 -32.35 16.78 -34.57
CA THR A 284 -33.59 17.56 -34.65
C THR A 284 -33.24 19.02 -34.44
N GLU A 285 -33.73 19.89 -35.33
CA GLU A 285 -33.51 21.32 -35.26
C GLU A 285 -34.77 22.05 -34.82
N ASN A 286 -34.60 23.11 -34.02
CA ASN A 286 -35.66 24.03 -33.68
C ASN A 286 -35.10 25.46 -33.65
N PRO A 287 -35.03 26.15 -34.81
CA PRO A 287 -34.48 27.50 -34.90
C PRO A 287 -35.24 28.52 -34.02
N SER A 288 -36.54 28.29 -33.82
CA SER A 288 -37.41 29.12 -32.97
C SER A 288 -37.23 28.86 -31.46
N GLY A 289 -36.58 27.74 -31.10
CA GLY A 289 -36.32 27.36 -29.73
C GLY A 289 -35.40 28.35 -29.01
N LYS A 290 -35.66 28.56 -27.71
CA LYS A 290 -34.79 29.37 -26.85
C LYS A 290 -33.40 28.74 -26.81
N LYS A 291 -32.36 29.55 -27.03
CA LYS A 291 -30.96 29.12 -26.93
C LYS A 291 -30.61 28.84 -25.47
N VAL A 292 -29.83 27.79 -25.23
CA VAL A 292 -29.27 27.50 -23.89
C VAL A 292 -28.47 28.69 -23.38
N ILE A 293 -28.65 29.02 -22.09
CA ILE A 293 -27.97 30.09 -21.39
C ILE A 293 -27.24 29.47 -20.20
N ASP A 294 -25.93 29.72 -20.11
CA ASP A 294 -25.05 29.00 -19.18
C ASP A 294 -25.43 29.18 -17.70
N SER A 295 -26.00 30.33 -17.36
CA SER A 295 -26.44 30.70 -16.01
C SER A 295 -27.82 30.21 -15.61
N LYS A 296 -28.54 29.51 -16.50
CA LYS A 296 -29.90 29.03 -16.23
C LYS A 296 -29.93 27.51 -16.11
N PRO A 297 -30.83 26.96 -15.27
CA PRO A 297 -31.09 25.52 -15.28
C PRO A 297 -31.60 25.06 -16.64
N VAL A 298 -31.09 23.94 -17.12
CA VAL A 298 -31.46 23.29 -18.37
C VAL A 298 -31.96 21.90 -18.03
N LYS A 299 -33.16 21.56 -18.50
CA LYS A 299 -33.75 20.23 -18.38
C LYS A 299 -33.56 19.48 -19.69
N SER A 300 -32.94 18.30 -19.63
CA SER A 300 -32.67 17.49 -20.82
C SER A 300 -32.89 16.00 -20.59
N HIS A 301 -33.18 15.28 -21.66
CA HIS A 301 -32.84 13.86 -21.72
C HIS A 301 -31.47 13.68 -22.35
N PHE A 302 -30.64 12.81 -21.77
CA PHE A 302 -29.42 12.34 -22.41
C PHE A 302 -29.26 10.81 -22.30
N THR A 303 -28.48 10.28 -23.24
CA THR A 303 -27.82 8.98 -23.15
C THR A 303 -26.33 9.15 -23.39
N LEU A 304 -25.51 8.63 -22.49
CA LEU A 304 -24.05 8.68 -22.52
C LEU A 304 -23.47 7.33 -22.90
N TYR A 305 -22.56 7.34 -23.86
CA TYR A 305 -21.75 6.21 -24.28
C TYR A 305 -20.26 6.53 -24.15
N THR A 306 -19.44 5.53 -23.86
CA THR A 306 -18.05 5.55 -24.33
C THR A 306 -18.02 5.31 -25.82
N ALA A 307 -17.03 5.86 -26.51
CA ALA A 307 -17.00 5.84 -27.96
C ALA A 307 -16.70 4.45 -28.56
N ASP A 308 -16.47 3.41 -27.76
CA ASP A 308 -16.50 1.99 -28.18
C ASP A 308 -17.94 1.42 -28.25
N GLY A 309 -18.94 2.24 -27.95
CA GLY A 309 -20.36 1.89 -28.03
C GLY A 309 -20.97 1.33 -26.76
N LYS A 310 -20.22 1.25 -25.67
CA LYS A 310 -20.77 0.87 -24.37
C LYS A 310 -21.63 2.01 -23.79
N LYS A 311 -22.92 1.75 -23.57
CA LYS A 311 -23.84 2.66 -22.87
C LYS A 311 -23.46 2.74 -21.39
N ILE A 312 -23.25 3.95 -20.89
CA ILE A 312 -22.88 4.22 -19.50
C ILE A 312 -24.11 4.60 -18.68
N GLN A 313 -24.92 5.53 -19.19
CA GLN A 313 -26.09 6.03 -18.47
C GLN A 313 -27.12 6.57 -19.46
N SER A 314 -28.41 6.38 -19.16
CA SER A 314 -29.49 7.09 -19.85
C SER A 314 -30.52 7.58 -18.85
N THR A 315 -30.89 8.85 -18.99
CA THR A 315 -32.08 9.42 -18.31
C THR A 315 -33.39 8.83 -18.81
N ARG A 316 -33.38 8.17 -19.98
CA ARG A 316 -34.57 7.50 -20.51
C ARG A 316 -34.82 6.16 -19.83
N ASP A 317 -33.76 5.49 -19.36
CA ASP A 317 -33.90 4.23 -18.64
C ASP A 317 -34.65 4.43 -17.30
N SER A 318 -34.48 5.58 -16.65
CA SER A 318 -35.23 5.96 -15.43
C SER A 318 -36.51 6.75 -15.71
N GLY A 319 -36.73 7.18 -16.96
CA GLY A 319 -37.82 8.08 -17.35
C GLY A 319 -37.72 9.51 -16.79
N GLN A 320 -36.67 9.85 -16.04
CA GLN A 320 -36.53 11.14 -15.37
C GLN A 320 -35.51 12.03 -16.09
N PRO A 321 -35.93 13.21 -16.62
CA PRO A 321 -35.01 14.17 -17.19
C PRO A 321 -33.96 14.65 -16.18
N PHE A 322 -32.78 14.96 -16.69
CA PHE A 322 -31.71 15.55 -15.89
C PHE A 322 -31.78 17.08 -15.93
N VAL A 323 -31.58 17.73 -14.78
CA VAL A 323 -31.53 19.19 -14.66
C VAL A 323 -30.12 19.59 -14.26
N PHE A 324 -29.53 20.52 -15.01
CA PHE A 324 -28.17 21.01 -14.78
C PHE A 324 -28.02 22.48 -15.17
N GLN A 325 -26.94 23.10 -14.74
CA GLN A 325 -26.57 24.47 -15.13
C GLN A 325 -25.10 24.47 -15.56
N LEU A 326 -24.79 25.07 -16.70
CA LEU A 326 -23.47 24.90 -17.34
C LEU A 326 -22.34 25.60 -16.56
N ASN A 327 -22.65 26.68 -15.85
CA ASN A 327 -21.68 27.44 -15.06
C ASN A 327 -21.78 27.18 -13.54
N ASP A 328 -22.43 26.09 -13.12
CA ASP A 328 -22.47 25.70 -11.71
C ASP A 328 -21.07 25.26 -11.23
N ALA A 329 -20.47 26.06 -10.35
CA ALA A 329 -19.15 25.79 -9.79
C ALA A 329 -19.14 24.64 -8.78
N GLN A 330 -20.29 24.33 -8.15
CA GLN A 330 -20.42 23.21 -7.22
C GLN A 330 -20.63 21.89 -7.96
N ARG A 331 -21.13 21.94 -9.20
CA ARG A 331 -21.37 20.76 -10.06
C ARG A 331 -20.79 20.97 -11.45
N PRO A 332 -19.45 21.03 -11.56
CA PRO A 332 -18.80 21.29 -12.83
C PRO A 332 -19.10 20.18 -13.84
N MET A 333 -19.41 20.58 -15.07
CA MET A 333 -19.62 19.68 -16.18
C MET A 333 -18.36 19.58 -17.05
N ILE A 334 -18.16 18.44 -17.71
CA ILE A 334 -17.04 18.24 -18.62
C ILE A 334 -17.04 19.30 -19.73
N THR A 335 -15.85 19.77 -20.11
CA THR A 335 -15.65 20.91 -21.02
C THR A 335 -16.40 20.73 -22.35
N GLY A 336 -16.27 19.57 -23.00
CA GLY A 336 -16.91 19.31 -24.28
C GLY A 336 -18.43 19.21 -24.20
N PHE A 337 -18.99 18.79 -23.05
CA PHE A 337 -20.44 18.80 -22.85
C PHE A 337 -20.95 20.23 -22.73
N LYS A 338 -20.29 21.07 -21.93
CA LYS A 338 -20.63 22.50 -21.82
C LYS A 338 -20.60 23.20 -23.16
N GLU A 339 -19.52 22.99 -23.91
CA GLU A 339 -19.38 23.57 -25.24
C GLU A 339 -20.47 23.08 -26.19
N GLY A 340 -20.78 21.78 -26.20
CA GLY A 340 -21.81 21.23 -27.08
C GLY A 340 -23.20 21.75 -26.75
N VAL A 341 -23.59 21.73 -25.47
CA VAL A 341 -24.92 22.11 -25.01
C VAL A 341 -25.17 23.62 -25.12
N SER A 342 -24.16 24.46 -24.89
CA SER A 342 -24.27 25.92 -25.08
C SER A 342 -24.64 26.33 -26.52
N LYS A 343 -24.43 25.43 -27.49
CA LYS A 343 -24.76 25.64 -28.90
C LYS A 343 -26.17 25.14 -29.27
N MET A 344 -26.90 24.54 -28.33
CA MET A 344 -28.23 23.97 -28.55
C MET A 344 -29.37 24.92 -28.18
N ARG A 345 -30.56 24.60 -28.66
CA ARG A 345 -31.85 25.26 -28.36
C ARG A 345 -32.86 24.26 -27.80
N VAL A 346 -33.87 24.78 -27.08
CA VAL A 346 -35.03 24.00 -26.63
C VAL A 346 -35.70 23.31 -27.82
N GLY A 347 -35.98 22.02 -27.67
CA GLY A 347 -36.54 21.15 -28.72
C GLY A 347 -35.50 20.56 -29.68
N GLU A 348 -34.23 20.94 -29.57
CA GLU A 348 -33.17 20.31 -30.37
C GLU A 348 -32.71 19.00 -29.74
N LYS A 349 -32.42 18.05 -30.62
CA LYS A 349 -31.75 16.80 -30.31
C LYS A 349 -30.44 16.73 -31.08
N ALA A 350 -29.34 16.37 -30.40
CA ALA A 350 -28.03 16.27 -31.04
C ALA A 350 -27.19 15.13 -30.45
N ARG A 351 -26.19 14.70 -31.22
CA ARG A 351 -25.08 13.89 -30.74
C ARG A 351 -23.84 14.76 -30.59
N LEU A 352 -23.26 14.75 -29.39
CA LEU A 352 -22.01 15.41 -29.06
C LEU A 352 -20.92 14.33 -29.00
N PHE A 353 -19.93 14.41 -29.89
CA PHE A 353 -18.75 13.55 -29.89
C PHE A 353 -17.61 14.31 -29.24
N ILE A 354 -17.25 13.91 -28.03
CA ILE A 354 -16.35 14.63 -27.13
C ILE A 354 -15.06 13.82 -27.00
N PRO A 355 -13.92 14.26 -27.56
CA PRO A 355 -12.66 13.57 -27.37
C PRO A 355 -12.22 13.62 -25.90
N TYR A 356 -11.46 12.63 -25.46
CA TYR A 356 -11.04 12.50 -24.06
C TYR A 356 -10.32 13.76 -23.53
N SER A 357 -9.63 14.52 -24.39
CA SER A 357 -8.92 15.75 -24.03
C SER A 357 -9.81 16.87 -23.47
N ILE A 358 -11.09 16.90 -23.86
CA ILE A 358 -12.12 17.80 -23.32
C ILE A 358 -13.26 17.02 -22.61
N GLY A 359 -12.99 15.75 -22.31
CA GLY A 359 -13.83 14.84 -21.53
C GLY A 359 -13.21 14.57 -20.16
N PHE A 360 -12.89 13.30 -19.89
CA PHE A 360 -12.29 12.86 -18.61
C PHE A 360 -10.76 12.77 -18.60
N GLY A 361 -10.10 13.05 -19.72
CA GLY A 361 -8.65 13.09 -19.81
C GLY A 361 -7.96 11.75 -20.10
N PRO A 362 -6.63 11.70 -19.95
CA PRO A 362 -5.84 10.54 -20.32
C PRO A 362 -5.96 9.37 -19.32
N ASP A 363 -6.34 9.65 -18.08
CA ASP A 363 -6.40 8.66 -17.00
C ASP A 363 -7.79 8.02 -16.88
N LYS A 364 -7.86 6.89 -16.17
CA LYS A 364 -9.13 6.24 -15.84
C LYS A 364 -9.92 7.14 -14.88
N TYR A 365 -11.19 7.35 -15.16
CA TYR A 365 -12.10 8.10 -14.30
C TYR A 365 -13.37 7.30 -14.07
N GLY A 366 -13.64 6.87 -12.83
CA GLY A 366 -14.82 6.07 -12.50
C GLY A 366 -15.01 4.86 -13.46
N PRO A 367 -16.16 4.76 -14.16
CA PRO A 367 -16.43 3.67 -15.11
C PRO A 367 -15.76 3.85 -16.48
N PHE A 368 -15.10 4.99 -16.73
CA PHE A 368 -14.48 5.35 -18.02
C PHE A 368 -13.00 4.93 -18.03
N PRO A 369 -12.60 4.00 -18.92
CA PRO A 369 -11.18 3.68 -19.13
C PRO A 369 -10.35 4.90 -19.53
N ALA A 370 -9.03 4.79 -19.37
CA ALA A 370 -8.07 5.79 -19.85
C ALA A 370 -8.29 6.15 -21.33
N LYS A 371 -8.20 7.44 -21.66
CA LYS A 371 -8.35 8.00 -23.02
C LYS A 371 -9.69 7.65 -23.71
N SER A 372 -10.77 7.57 -22.93
CA SER A 372 -12.12 7.33 -23.47
C SER A 372 -12.73 8.61 -24.02
N ASP A 373 -13.02 8.60 -25.31
CA ASP A 373 -13.91 9.59 -25.94
C ASP A 373 -15.35 9.26 -25.54
N LEU A 374 -16.18 10.30 -25.49
CA LEU A 374 -17.57 10.21 -25.07
C LEU A 374 -18.49 10.57 -26.23
N MET A 375 -19.67 9.97 -26.22
CA MET A 375 -20.78 10.38 -27.07
C MET A 375 -22.01 10.62 -26.19
N PHE A 376 -22.54 11.84 -26.23
CA PHE A 376 -23.84 12.16 -25.63
C PHE A 376 -24.87 12.27 -26.75
N GLU A 377 -25.98 11.55 -26.63
CA GLU A 377 -27.18 11.87 -27.39
C GLU A 377 -28.10 12.63 -26.44
N ILE A 378 -28.29 13.93 -26.69
CA ILE A 378 -28.97 14.85 -25.79
C ILE A 378 -30.14 15.52 -26.50
N GLU A 379 -31.23 15.72 -25.78
CA GLU A 379 -32.43 16.47 -26.18
C GLU A 379 -32.73 17.52 -25.12
N ILE A 380 -32.78 18.79 -25.52
CA ILE A 380 -33.08 19.91 -24.62
C ILE A 380 -34.60 20.07 -24.53
N LEU A 381 -35.15 19.89 -23.34
CA LEU A 381 -36.60 19.95 -23.11
C LEU A 381 -37.06 21.34 -22.69
N GLU A 382 -36.30 21.97 -21.78
CA GLU A 382 -36.69 23.24 -21.17
C GLU A 382 -35.46 23.99 -20.66
N ILE A 383 -35.56 25.33 -20.60
CA ILE A 383 -34.63 26.20 -19.90
C ILE A 383 -35.44 26.92 -18.81
N GLY A 384 -34.96 26.85 -17.57
CA GLY A 384 -35.54 27.50 -16.41
C GLY A 384 -35.65 29.02 -16.58
N LYS A 385 -36.48 29.62 -15.73
CA LYS A 385 -36.71 31.08 -15.74
C LYS A 385 -35.48 31.86 -15.34
#